data_AF-A0A7V6KF97-F1
#
_entry.id   AF-A0A7V6KF97-F1
#
_cell.length_a   1.000
_cell.length_b   1.000
_cell.length_c   1.000
_cell.angle_alpha   90.00
_cell.angle_beta   90.00
_cell.angle_gamma   90.00
#
_symmetry.space_group_name_H-M   'P 1'
#
loop_
_entity.id
_entity.type
_entity.pdbx_description
1 polymer ?
#
loop_
_entity_poly.entity_id
_entity_poly.type
_entity_poly.pdbx_seq_one_letter_code
_entity_poly.pdbx_strand_id
1 'polypeptide(L)'
;MSKRLLYLIPGLMLFISLMLLTNHGLPPADRAIYQTAIDQQALVTAFGDYRLSDYPVRFFDGRYDHVIYQGEIRRERPHLRTLAATAVMIDGRYQLIVPTIQRMSNTLGLIGLAQTTPIDVSPSALQAAMLWHEGFHCYQLSRFDEAITAQLPDPPSDPEGFVAREIDRRDELIKQYQAAEGLLDRLIKSQDDKEIHQLGREFLKQYHARRQQLTQSAKLFESFYEMMEGTAQYVESLAYRAIAGPSAYEAYYDAPISGSDRGMAKYYRLGRKLCLALDKLQVDWSQSYHFDQSLVSVLEHVLEETK
;
A
#
# COMPACT_ATOMS: atom_id res chain seq x y z
N MET A 1 -41.66 47.85 16.47
CA MET A 1 -40.93 46.73 15.83
C MET A 1 -41.92 45.62 15.52
N SER A 2 -42.09 45.22 14.25
CA SER A 2 -43.10 44.21 13.90
C SER A 2 -42.68 42.85 14.46
N LYS A 3 -43.65 42.08 15.00
CA LYS A 3 -43.40 40.75 15.59
C LYS A 3 -42.66 39.79 14.62
N ARG A 4 -42.69 40.06 13.31
CA ARG A 4 -41.97 39.31 12.26
C ARG A 4 -40.45 39.52 12.30
N LEU A 5 -39.96 40.70 12.71
CA LEU A 5 -38.52 40.97 12.83
C LEU A 5 -37.90 40.23 14.03
N LEU A 6 -38.71 39.97 15.07
CA LEU A 6 -38.27 39.32 16.31
C LEU A 6 -37.97 37.82 16.12
N TYR A 7 -38.59 37.16 15.14
CA TYR A 7 -38.35 35.74 14.81
C TYR A 7 -37.28 35.52 13.72
N LEU A 8 -36.94 36.57 12.97
CA LEU A 8 -35.86 36.52 11.97
C LEU A 8 -34.48 36.41 12.62
N ILE A 9 -34.28 37.05 13.77
CA ILE A 9 -32.98 37.08 14.46
C ILE A 9 -32.61 35.71 15.06
N PRO A 10 -33.49 35.01 15.80
CA PRO A 10 -33.22 33.64 16.25
C PRO A 10 -33.06 32.65 15.10
N GLY A 11 -33.85 32.81 14.02
CA GLY A 11 -33.76 31.95 12.83
C GLY A 11 -32.44 32.11 12.08
N LEU A 12 -31.95 33.35 11.93
CA LEU A 12 -30.64 33.64 11.34
C LEU A 12 -29.50 33.19 12.25
N MET A 13 -29.62 33.36 13.57
CA MET A 13 -28.65 32.84 14.52
C MET A 13 -28.62 31.32 14.54
N LEU A 14 -29.76 30.63 14.42
CA LEU A 14 -29.82 29.18 14.26
C LEU A 14 -29.18 28.73 12.95
N PHE A 15 -29.42 29.45 11.86
CA PHE A 15 -28.82 29.16 10.55
C PHE A 15 -27.30 29.37 10.54
N ILE A 16 -26.82 30.49 11.11
CA ILE A 16 -25.38 30.78 11.29
C ILE A 16 -24.76 29.76 12.25
N SER A 17 -25.43 29.43 13.36
CA SER A 17 -24.99 28.37 14.27
C SER A 17 -24.93 27.03 13.56
N LEU A 18 -25.89 26.70 12.69
CA LEU A 18 -25.89 25.46 11.90
C LEU A 18 -24.76 25.45 10.86
N MET A 19 -24.44 26.60 10.26
CA MET A 19 -23.31 26.79 9.34
C MET A 19 -21.95 26.74 10.07
N LEU A 20 -21.89 27.21 11.32
CA LEU A 20 -20.70 27.13 12.18
C LEU A 20 -20.54 25.74 12.83
N LEU A 21 -21.64 25.03 13.11
CA LEU A 21 -21.70 23.68 13.68
C LEU A 21 -21.63 22.57 12.63
N THR A 22 -21.86 22.87 11.35
CA THR A 22 -21.58 21.91 10.29
C THR A 22 -20.07 21.82 10.17
N ASN A 23 -19.47 20.81 10.83
CA ASN A 23 -18.05 20.48 10.72
C ASN A 23 -17.62 20.51 9.25
N HIS A 24 -16.99 21.61 8.83
CA HIS A 24 -16.47 21.81 7.48
C HIS A 24 -15.06 21.25 7.30
N GLY A 25 -14.49 20.68 8.36
CA GLY A 25 -13.19 20.04 8.35
C GLY A 25 -13.27 18.52 8.37
N LEU A 26 -12.10 17.91 8.18
CA LEU A 26 -11.91 16.48 8.27
C LEU A 26 -12.48 15.92 9.58
N PRO A 27 -13.25 14.80 9.54
CA PRO A 27 -13.78 14.18 10.75
C PRO A 27 -12.67 13.86 11.77
N PRO A 28 -12.93 13.95 13.09
CA PRO A 28 -11.93 13.70 14.11
C PRO A 28 -11.25 12.33 14.04
N ALA A 29 -12.00 11.30 13.63
CA ALA A 29 -11.48 9.94 13.48
C ALA A 29 -10.41 9.86 12.37
N ASP A 30 -10.68 10.43 11.19
CA ASP A 30 -9.74 10.48 10.07
C ASP A 30 -8.51 11.35 10.41
N ARG A 31 -8.70 12.45 11.16
CA ARG A 31 -7.59 13.26 11.67
C ARG A 31 -6.69 12.46 12.62
N ALA A 32 -7.29 11.67 13.51
CA ALA A 32 -6.54 10.81 14.41
C ALA A 32 -5.76 9.74 13.64
N ILE A 33 -6.36 9.13 12.61
CA ILE A 33 -5.69 8.17 11.72
C ILE A 33 -4.46 8.80 11.05
N TYR A 34 -4.61 10.00 10.48
CA TYR A 34 -3.49 10.72 9.89
C TYR A 34 -2.40 11.01 10.93
N GLN A 35 -2.77 11.51 12.12
CA GLN A 35 -1.80 11.81 13.17
C GLN A 35 -1.05 10.56 13.61
N THR A 36 -1.76 9.45 13.84
CA THR A 36 -1.16 8.15 14.17
C THR A 36 -0.16 7.71 13.10
N ALA A 37 -0.50 7.87 11.82
CA ALA A 37 0.42 7.50 10.73
C ALA A 37 1.71 8.36 10.75
N ILE A 38 1.58 9.68 10.91
CA ILE A 38 2.73 10.60 10.97
C ILE A 38 3.60 10.37 12.21
N ASP A 39 3.00 10.07 13.37
CA ASP A 39 3.74 9.84 14.62
C ASP A 39 4.69 8.62 14.53
N GLN A 40 4.43 7.68 13.60
CA GLN A 40 5.30 6.52 13.38
C GLN A 40 6.46 6.77 12.42
N GLN A 41 6.66 8.00 11.91
CA GLN A 41 7.69 8.30 10.90
C GLN A 41 9.11 7.83 11.30
N ALA A 42 9.45 7.89 12.58
CA ALA A 42 10.76 7.47 13.08
C ALA A 42 10.96 5.95 13.10
N LEU A 43 9.88 5.17 13.03
CA LEU A 43 9.91 3.70 13.07
C LEU A 43 9.81 3.07 11.68
N VAL A 44 9.32 3.82 10.68
CA VAL A 44 9.22 3.36 9.28
C VAL A 44 10.41 3.90 8.49
N THR A 45 11.58 3.25 8.64
CA THR A 45 12.88 3.77 8.15
C THR A 45 13.38 3.11 6.87
N ALA A 46 12.58 2.27 6.22
CA ALA A 46 13.01 1.48 5.06
C ALA A 46 13.61 2.32 3.94
N PHE A 47 12.97 3.43 3.54
CA PHE A 47 13.49 4.33 2.50
C PHE A 47 13.82 5.67 3.16
N GLY A 48 15.12 5.93 3.39
CA GLY A 48 15.58 6.87 4.43
C GLY A 48 15.15 8.33 4.25
N ASP A 49 14.83 8.73 3.02
CA ASP A 49 14.37 10.08 2.68
C ASP A 49 12.89 10.15 2.30
N TYR A 50 12.15 9.04 2.45
CA TYR A 50 10.69 9.04 2.34
C TYR A 50 10.06 9.53 3.63
N ARG A 51 9.20 10.56 3.51
CA ARG A 51 8.35 11.02 4.60
C ARG A 51 6.92 11.13 4.12
N LEU A 52 5.98 10.54 4.87
CA LEU A 52 4.56 10.60 4.52
C LEU A 52 4.06 12.06 4.48
N SER A 53 4.58 12.90 5.39
CA SER A 53 4.25 14.33 5.48
C SER A 53 4.66 15.17 4.28
N ASP A 54 5.52 14.66 3.40
CA ASP A 54 5.99 15.41 2.23
C ASP A 54 4.90 15.50 1.13
N TYR A 55 3.89 14.63 1.21
CA TYR A 55 2.81 14.52 0.24
C TYR A 55 1.47 14.99 0.83
N PRO A 56 0.65 15.75 0.07
CA PRO A 56 -0.72 16.08 0.48
C PRO A 56 -1.59 14.83 0.59
N VAL A 57 -2.38 14.76 1.66
CA VAL A 57 -3.30 13.66 1.94
C VAL A 57 -4.74 14.11 1.75
N ARG A 58 -5.44 13.53 0.79
CA ARG A 58 -6.85 13.80 0.50
C ARG A 58 -7.74 12.71 1.08
N PHE A 59 -8.56 13.07 2.06
CA PHE A 59 -9.61 12.20 2.55
C PHE A 59 -10.92 12.50 1.83
N PHE A 60 -11.38 11.56 1.00
CA PHE A 60 -12.63 11.67 0.26
C PHE A 60 -13.83 11.23 1.11
N ASP A 61 -14.75 12.17 1.39
CA ASP A 61 -15.96 11.91 2.19
C ASP A 61 -17.19 11.53 1.35
N GLY A 62 -17.01 11.38 0.03
CA GLY A 62 -18.07 11.15 -0.96
C GLY A 62 -18.64 12.42 -1.60
N ARG A 63 -18.28 13.61 -1.11
CA ARG A 63 -18.72 14.91 -1.66
C ARG A 63 -17.56 15.89 -1.82
N TYR A 64 -16.58 15.84 -0.93
CA TYR A 64 -15.42 16.71 -0.88
C TYR A 64 -14.16 15.91 -0.58
N ASP A 65 -13.03 16.46 -1.02
CA ASP A 65 -11.72 16.05 -0.53
C ASP A 65 -11.33 16.96 0.65
N HIS A 66 -10.98 16.36 1.78
CA HIS A 66 -10.35 17.07 2.89
C HIS A 66 -8.85 16.89 2.77
N VAL A 67 -8.17 17.90 2.26
CA VAL A 67 -6.74 17.89 1.94
C VAL A 67 -5.95 18.34 3.15
N ILE A 68 -5.13 17.47 3.72
CA ILE A 68 -4.16 17.78 4.77
C ILE A 68 -2.80 18.00 4.12
N TYR A 69 -2.18 19.15 4.36
CA TYR A 69 -0.80 19.40 3.97
C TYR A 69 -0.16 20.48 4.85
N GLN A 70 1.07 20.25 5.32
CA GLN A 70 1.82 21.21 6.15
C GLN A 70 1.04 21.76 7.36
N GLY A 71 0.22 20.90 7.99
CA GLY A 71 -0.59 21.25 9.16
C GLY A 71 -1.91 21.98 8.84
N GLU A 72 -2.16 22.34 7.58
CA GLU A 72 -3.42 22.91 7.14
C GLU A 72 -4.39 21.83 6.64
N ILE A 73 -5.68 22.04 6.89
CA ILE A 73 -6.75 21.23 6.31
C ILE A 73 -7.63 22.10 5.44
N ARG A 74 -7.72 21.78 4.15
CA ARG A 74 -8.51 22.50 3.16
C ARG A 74 -9.61 21.59 2.63
N ARG A 75 -10.80 22.15 2.43
CA ARG A 75 -11.90 21.43 1.80
C ARG A 75 -11.92 21.78 0.31
N GLU A 76 -11.82 20.77 -0.53
CA GLU A 76 -11.73 20.92 -1.97
C GLU A 76 -12.81 20.09 -2.69
N ARG A 77 -13.02 20.40 -3.97
CA ARG A 77 -13.86 19.55 -4.83
C ARG A 77 -13.17 18.20 -5.02
N PRO A 78 -13.93 17.10 -5.07
CA PRO A 78 -13.35 15.77 -5.16
C PRO A 78 -12.64 15.60 -6.50
N HIS A 79 -11.38 15.18 -6.45
CA HIS A 79 -10.61 14.89 -7.65
C HIS A 79 -11.09 13.58 -8.29
N LEU A 80 -11.20 12.52 -7.50
CA LEU A 80 -11.83 11.27 -7.89
C LEU A 80 -13.22 11.16 -7.25
N ARG A 81 -14.19 10.68 -8.03
CA ARG A 81 -15.56 10.43 -7.54
C ARG A 81 -15.82 8.96 -7.20
N THR A 82 -14.80 8.12 -7.39
CA THR A 82 -14.82 6.69 -7.09
C THR A 82 -14.21 6.45 -5.71
N LEU A 83 -14.61 5.35 -5.07
CA LEU A 83 -13.94 4.90 -3.86
C LEU A 83 -12.60 4.28 -4.26
N ALA A 84 -11.51 5.03 -4.08
CA ALA A 84 -10.16 4.59 -4.40
C ALA A 84 -9.20 5.04 -3.28
N ALA A 85 -8.27 4.15 -2.95
CA ALA A 85 -7.00 4.51 -2.35
C ALA A 85 -5.98 4.53 -3.49
N THR A 86 -5.35 5.66 -3.76
CA THR A 86 -4.40 5.80 -4.88
C THR A 86 -3.53 7.06 -4.76
N ALA A 87 -2.36 7.06 -5.42
CA ALA A 87 -1.55 8.23 -5.69
C ALA A 87 -1.91 8.86 -7.06
N VAL A 88 -2.10 10.18 -7.09
CA VAL A 88 -2.46 10.91 -8.33
C VAL A 88 -1.72 12.25 -8.46
N MET A 89 -1.40 12.63 -9.70
CA MET A 89 -0.82 13.95 -10.01
C MET A 89 -1.91 15.03 -10.02
N ILE A 90 -1.84 15.99 -9.11
CA ILE A 90 -2.75 17.14 -9.02
C ILE A 90 -1.93 18.41 -8.86
N ASP A 91 -2.13 19.37 -9.76
CA ASP A 91 -1.44 20.67 -9.78
C ASP A 91 0.10 20.54 -9.76
N GLY A 92 0.63 19.58 -10.52
CA GLY A 92 2.07 19.35 -10.65
C GLY A 92 2.73 18.65 -9.45
N ARG A 93 1.93 18.03 -8.58
CA ARG A 93 2.42 17.26 -7.43
C ARG A 93 1.62 15.96 -7.26
N TYR A 94 2.31 14.87 -6.91
CA TYR A 94 1.64 13.65 -6.46
C TYR A 94 1.01 13.84 -5.08
N GLN A 95 -0.27 13.47 -4.99
CA GLN A 95 -1.09 13.54 -3.78
C GLN A 95 -1.75 12.19 -3.59
N LEU A 96 -1.86 11.75 -2.35
CA LEU A 96 -2.56 10.52 -2.03
C LEU A 96 -4.04 10.82 -1.78
N ILE A 97 -4.91 9.99 -2.36
CA ILE A 97 -6.35 10.01 -2.15
C ILE A 97 -6.72 8.73 -1.43
N VAL A 98 -7.43 8.87 -0.32
CA VAL A 98 -8.03 7.75 0.39
C VAL A 98 -9.47 8.08 0.78
N PRO A 99 -10.38 7.11 0.88
CA PRO A 99 -11.70 7.36 1.43
C PRO A 99 -11.60 7.62 2.94
N THR A 100 -12.58 8.34 3.51
CA THR A 100 -12.68 8.42 4.99
C THR A 100 -12.97 7.05 5.60
N ILE A 101 -12.62 6.84 6.88
CA ILE A 101 -12.89 5.60 7.61
C ILE A 101 -14.37 5.25 7.54
N GLN A 102 -15.26 6.24 7.69
CA GLN A 102 -16.70 6.03 7.59
C GLN A 102 -17.10 5.52 6.20
N ARG A 103 -16.48 6.03 5.12
CA ARG A 103 -16.75 5.57 3.75
C ARG A 103 -16.23 4.16 3.53
N MET A 104 -15.03 3.84 4.03
CA MET A 104 -14.50 2.49 4.00
C MET A 104 -15.41 1.52 4.75
N SER A 105 -15.75 1.80 6.01
CA SER A 105 -16.60 0.95 6.84
C SER A 105 -17.99 0.74 6.25
N ASN A 106 -18.62 1.79 5.70
CA ASN A 106 -19.92 1.67 5.05
C ASN A 106 -19.84 0.76 3.81
N THR A 107 -18.77 0.86 3.03
CA THR A 107 -18.60 0.05 1.82
C THR A 107 -18.32 -1.40 2.18
N LEU A 108 -17.41 -1.66 3.12
CA LEU A 108 -17.09 -3.01 3.62
C LEU A 108 -18.30 -3.68 4.29
N GLY A 109 -19.10 -2.91 5.02
CA GLY A 109 -20.36 -3.37 5.61
C GLY A 109 -21.42 -3.74 4.56
N LEU A 110 -21.50 -3.00 3.44
CA LEU A 110 -22.43 -3.28 2.34
C LEU A 110 -22.06 -4.55 1.55
N ILE A 111 -20.76 -4.88 1.44
CA ILE A 111 -20.28 -6.06 0.70
C ILE A 111 -20.02 -7.28 1.61
N GLY A 112 -20.40 -7.22 2.89
CA GLY A 112 -20.31 -8.35 3.83
C GLY A 112 -18.89 -8.71 4.31
N LEU A 113 -17.85 -8.00 3.83
CA LEU A 113 -16.45 -8.26 4.17
C LEU A 113 -16.05 -7.83 5.59
N ALA A 114 -16.91 -7.07 6.28
CA ALA A 114 -16.71 -6.75 7.70
C ALA A 114 -16.66 -8.01 8.59
N GLN A 115 -17.22 -9.14 8.16
CA GLN A 115 -17.24 -10.40 8.91
C GLN A 115 -16.02 -11.31 8.67
N THR A 116 -15.20 -11.02 7.65
CA THR A 116 -14.03 -11.84 7.28
C THR A 116 -12.71 -11.27 7.79
N THR A 117 -12.74 -10.09 8.42
CA THR A 117 -11.54 -9.50 8.99
C THR A 117 -11.29 -10.17 10.35
N PRO A 118 -10.08 -10.70 10.62
CA PRO A 118 -9.76 -11.28 11.93
C PRO A 118 -10.07 -10.32 13.07
N ILE A 119 -10.58 -10.85 14.19
CA ILE A 119 -11.08 -10.06 15.34
C ILE A 119 -10.01 -9.11 15.91
N ASP A 120 -8.72 -9.44 15.74
CA ASP A 120 -7.58 -8.67 16.27
C ASP A 120 -7.07 -7.56 15.34
N VAL A 121 -7.73 -7.31 14.20
CA VAL A 121 -7.30 -6.31 13.23
C VAL A 121 -8.01 -4.99 13.47
N SER A 122 -7.25 -3.96 13.84
CA SER A 122 -7.76 -2.60 14.05
C SER A 122 -8.01 -1.90 12.71
N PRO A 123 -9.26 -1.52 12.36
CA PRO A 123 -9.55 -0.82 11.10
C PRO A 123 -8.82 0.52 10.97
N SER A 124 -8.67 1.24 12.08
CA SER A 124 -7.93 2.51 12.10
C SER A 124 -6.43 2.30 11.88
N ALA A 125 -5.86 1.21 12.40
CA ALA A 125 -4.45 0.89 12.18
C ALA A 125 -4.21 0.48 10.72
N LEU A 126 -5.09 -0.32 10.13
CA LEU A 126 -5.03 -0.65 8.70
C LEU A 126 -5.14 0.59 7.83
N GLN A 127 -6.08 1.50 8.12
CA GLN A 127 -6.20 2.72 7.32
C GLN A 127 -4.99 3.64 7.48
N ALA A 128 -4.41 3.73 8.68
CA ALA A 128 -3.17 4.46 8.89
C ALA A 128 -2.00 3.84 8.12
N ALA A 129 -1.89 2.50 8.08
CA ALA A 129 -0.91 1.80 7.25
C ALA A 129 -1.17 2.03 5.74
N MET A 130 -2.42 2.05 5.29
CA MET A 130 -2.76 2.35 3.90
C MET A 130 -2.32 3.77 3.48
N LEU A 131 -2.31 4.75 4.40
CA LEU A 131 -1.69 6.06 4.11
C LEU A 131 -0.21 5.92 3.76
N TRP A 132 0.51 5.04 4.45
CA TRP A 132 1.90 4.73 4.16
C TRP A 132 2.08 4.05 2.80
N HIS A 133 1.20 3.11 2.44
CA HIS A 133 1.18 2.45 1.12
C HIS A 133 1.02 3.47 -0.01
N GLU A 134 -0.06 4.26 0.02
CA GLU A 134 -0.36 5.24 -1.03
C GLU A 134 0.61 6.42 -1.04
N GLY A 135 1.08 6.83 0.13
CA GLY A 135 2.15 7.82 0.24
C GLY A 135 3.45 7.31 -0.37
N PHE A 136 3.73 6.00 -0.28
CA PHE A 136 4.91 5.42 -0.89
C PHE A 136 4.81 5.40 -2.41
N HIS A 137 3.62 5.18 -2.97
CA HIS A 137 3.40 5.41 -4.41
C HIS A 137 3.65 6.86 -4.82
N CYS A 138 3.27 7.85 -4.01
CA CYS A 138 3.64 9.24 -4.28
C CYS A 138 5.17 9.44 -4.29
N TYR A 139 5.90 8.78 -3.38
CA TYR A 139 7.36 8.80 -3.35
C TYR A 139 8.00 8.14 -4.57
N GLN A 140 7.57 6.92 -4.90
CA GLN A 140 8.01 6.20 -6.09
C GLN A 140 7.84 7.06 -7.35
N LEU A 141 6.63 7.57 -7.58
CA LEU A 141 6.29 8.31 -8.78
C LEU A 141 6.91 9.71 -8.80
N SER A 142 7.07 10.40 -7.67
CA SER A 142 7.68 11.74 -7.67
C SER A 142 9.18 11.74 -7.95
N ARG A 143 9.86 10.59 -7.77
CA ARG A 143 11.33 10.49 -7.86
C ARG A 143 11.82 9.58 -8.97
N PHE A 144 11.05 8.56 -9.31
CA PHE A 144 11.47 7.48 -10.19
C PHE A 144 10.47 7.23 -11.32
N ASP A 145 9.59 8.18 -11.67
CA ASP A 145 8.56 8.02 -12.71
C ASP A 145 9.11 7.43 -14.02
N GLU A 146 10.23 7.99 -14.52
CA GLU A 146 10.87 7.52 -15.75
C GLU A 146 11.40 6.09 -15.61
N ALA A 147 12.07 5.79 -14.50
CA ALA A 147 12.63 4.46 -14.24
C ALA A 147 11.53 3.40 -14.11
N ILE A 148 10.46 3.73 -13.38
CA ILE A 148 9.27 2.88 -13.18
C ILE A 148 8.54 2.65 -14.50
N THR A 149 8.31 3.70 -15.29
CA THR A 149 7.65 3.61 -16.60
C THR A 149 8.45 2.73 -17.55
N ALA A 150 9.78 2.79 -17.50
CA ALA A 150 10.65 1.95 -18.32
C ALA A 150 10.56 0.45 -17.96
N GLN A 151 10.16 0.08 -16.74
CA GLN A 151 10.01 -1.33 -16.34
C GLN A 151 8.81 -2.02 -17.01
N LEU A 152 7.76 -1.26 -17.35
CA LEU A 152 6.56 -1.77 -18.01
C LEU A 152 6.05 -0.76 -19.04
N PRO A 153 6.70 -0.64 -20.21
CA PRO A 153 6.40 0.41 -21.20
C PRO A 153 5.01 0.26 -21.84
N ASP A 154 4.54 -0.98 -21.96
CA ASP A 154 3.23 -1.32 -22.56
C ASP A 154 2.35 -2.05 -21.54
N PRO A 155 1.82 -1.36 -20.51
CA PRO A 155 0.99 -1.99 -19.51
C PRO A 155 -0.35 -2.46 -20.14
N PRO A 156 -0.86 -3.64 -19.76
CA PRO A 156 -2.13 -4.13 -20.30
C PRO A 156 -3.29 -3.26 -19.83
N SER A 157 -4.25 -2.99 -20.72
CA SER A 157 -5.46 -2.21 -20.40
C SER A 157 -6.40 -2.91 -19.41
N ASP A 158 -6.28 -4.24 -19.28
CA ASP A 158 -7.01 -5.11 -18.37
C ASP A 158 -5.99 -5.96 -17.58
N PRO A 159 -5.40 -5.42 -16.50
CA PRO A 159 -4.38 -6.12 -15.72
C PRO A 159 -4.87 -7.44 -15.11
N GLU A 160 -6.06 -7.46 -14.52
CA GLU A 160 -6.62 -8.66 -13.89
C GLU A 160 -6.90 -9.77 -14.91
N GLY A 161 -7.53 -9.44 -16.04
CA GLY A 161 -7.73 -10.43 -17.09
C GLY A 161 -6.43 -10.84 -17.77
N PHE A 162 -5.41 -9.97 -17.84
CA PHE A 162 -4.08 -10.35 -18.30
C PHE A 162 -3.45 -11.40 -17.37
N VAL A 163 -3.51 -11.22 -16.05
CA VAL A 163 -3.05 -12.22 -15.08
C VAL A 163 -3.76 -13.55 -15.30
N ALA A 164 -5.10 -13.54 -15.38
CA ALA A 164 -5.88 -14.76 -15.56
C ALA A 164 -5.53 -15.52 -16.85
N ARG A 165 -5.29 -14.81 -17.95
CA ARG A 165 -5.06 -15.40 -19.29
C ARG A 165 -3.60 -15.80 -19.54
N GLU A 166 -2.65 -15.02 -19.04
CA GLU A 166 -1.23 -15.16 -19.40
C GLU A 166 -0.37 -15.77 -18.29
N ILE A 167 -0.75 -15.54 -17.02
CA ILE A 167 0.07 -15.88 -15.86
C ILE A 167 -0.53 -17.06 -15.08
N ASP A 168 -1.81 -16.96 -14.73
CA ASP A 168 -2.56 -17.93 -13.93
C ASP A 168 -3.30 -18.96 -14.79
N ARG A 169 -2.91 -19.07 -16.06
CA ARG A 169 -3.53 -19.95 -17.06
C ARG A 169 -3.46 -21.45 -16.75
N ARG A 170 -2.58 -21.86 -15.82
CA ARG A 170 -2.37 -23.26 -15.42
C ARG A 170 -2.15 -23.34 -13.91
N ASP A 171 -2.83 -24.26 -13.24
CA ASP A 171 -2.69 -24.48 -11.80
C ASP A 171 -1.25 -24.85 -11.39
N GLU A 172 -0.50 -25.50 -12.27
CA GLU A 172 0.92 -25.80 -12.06
C GLU A 172 1.77 -24.53 -11.87
N LEU A 173 1.51 -23.48 -12.66
CA LEU A 173 2.26 -22.21 -12.53
C LEU A 173 1.92 -21.47 -11.23
N ILE A 174 0.69 -21.61 -10.75
CA ILE A 174 0.23 -21.06 -9.47
C ILE A 174 0.93 -21.79 -8.33
N LYS A 175 0.95 -23.13 -8.35
CA LYS A 175 1.64 -23.95 -7.33
C LYS A 175 3.14 -23.66 -7.29
N GLN A 176 3.78 -23.50 -8.44
CA GLN A 176 5.20 -23.13 -8.52
C GLN A 176 5.46 -21.74 -7.94
N TYR A 177 4.54 -20.78 -8.13
CA TYR A 177 4.62 -19.46 -7.51
C TYR A 177 4.51 -19.55 -5.98
N GLN A 178 3.52 -20.29 -5.49
CA GLN A 178 3.31 -20.51 -4.05
C GLN A 178 4.48 -21.25 -3.40
N ALA A 179 5.08 -22.23 -4.09
CA ALA A 179 6.27 -22.92 -3.61
C ALA A 179 7.47 -21.98 -3.46
N ALA A 180 7.68 -21.08 -4.45
CA ALA A 180 8.70 -20.04 -4.35
C ALA A 180 8.41 -19.05 -3.21
N GLU A 181 7.15 -18.61 -3.06
CA GLU A 181 6.73 -17.75 -1.94
C GLU A 181 7.02 -18.41 -0.57
N GLY A 182 6.77 -19.72 -0.44
CA GLY A 182 7.05 -20.48 0.77
C GLY A 182 8.54 -20.60 1.11
N LEU A 183 9.45 -20.48 0.13
CA LEU A 183 10.89 -20.40 0.39
C LEU A 183 11.26 -19.07 1.03
N LEU A 184 10.66 -17.96 0.59
CA LEU A 184 10.88 -16.66 1.22
C LEU A 184 10.33 -16.64 2.65
N ASP A 185 9.17 -17.25 2.90
CA ASP A 185 8.63 -17.36 4.26
C ASP A 185 9.59 -18.06 5.23
N ARG A 186 10.22 -19.14 4.76
CA ARG A 186 11.24 -19.85 5.55
C ARG A 186 12.50 -19.01 5.72
N LEU A 187 12.93 -18.31 4.68
CA LEU A 187 14.12 -17.44 4.72
C LEU A 187 13.95 -16.34 5.77
N ILE A 188 12.83 -15.63 5.73
CA ILE A 188 12.54 -14.51 6.65
C ILE A 188 12.53 -14.98 8.11
N LYS A 189 12.02 -16.19 8.37
CA LYS A 189 11.91 -16.78 9.71
C LYS A 189 13.22 -17.40 10.21
N SER A 190 14.13 -17.78 9.30
CA SER A 190 15.39 -18.41 9.68
C SER A 190 16.31 -17.44 10.43
N GLN A 191 17.10 -18.01 11.35
CA GLN A 191 18.15 -17.31 12.10
C GLN A 191 19.55 -17.85 11.77
N ASP A 192 19.64 -18.82 10.86
CA ASP A 192 20.92 -19.38 10.39
C ASP A 192 21.30 -18.73 9.06
N ASP A 193 22.39 -17.97 9.05
CA ASP A 193 22.89 -17.27 7.85
C ASP A 193 23.12 -18.22 6.68
N LYS A 194 23.61 -19.46 6.92
CA LYS A 194 23.82 -20.43 5.84
C LYS A 194 22.50 -20.90 5.26
N GLU A 195 21.50 -21.13 6.11
CA GLU A 195 20.16 -21.50 5.66
C GLU A 195 19.51 -20.36 4.89
N ILE A 196 19.64 -19.11 5.36
CA ILE A 196 19.14 -17.90 4.70
C ILE A 196 19.68 -17.82 3.26
N HIS A 197 21.00 -17.95 3.07
CA HIS A 197 21.62 -17.91 1.74
C HIS A 197 21.20 -19.09 0.86
N GLN A 198 21.09 -20.29 1.44
CA GLN A 198 20.65 -21.48 0.70
C GLN A 198 19.20 -21.33 0.23
N LEU A 199 18.29 -20.86 1.08
CA LEU A 199 16.89 -20.61 0.75
C LEU A 199 16.74 -19.53 -0.31
N GLY A 200 17.55 -18.46 -0.23
CA GLY A 200 17.58 -17.41 -1.25
C GLY A 200 17.97 -17.94 -2.63
N ARG A 201 19.01 -18.79 -2.70
CA ARG A 201 19.43 -19.42 -3.97
C ARG A 201 18.38 -20.41 -4.51
N GLU A 202 17.75 -21.19 -3.63
CA GLU A 202 16.67 -22.11 -4.05
C GLU A 202 15.44 -21.34 -4.53
N PHE A 203 15.10 -20.22 -3.88
CA PHE A 203 14.04 -19.31 -4.34
C PHE A 203 14.32 -18.83 -5.76
N LEU A 204 15.51 -18.26 -6.01
CA LEU A 204 15.89 -17.75 -7.34
C LEU A 204 15.79 -18.84 -8.41
N LYS A 205 16.27 -20.05 -8.09
CA LYS A 205 16.18 -21.20 -8.99
C LYS A 205 14.73 -21.54 -9.35
N GLN A 206 13.83 -21.62 -8.37
CA GLN A 206 12.42 -21.95 -8.62
C GLN A 206 11.68 -20.81 -9.35
N TYR A 207 11.93 -19.57 -8.94
CA TYR A 207 11.36 -18.37 -9.56
C TYR A 207 11.70 -18.29 -11.06
N HIS A 208 12.97 -18.50 -11.40
CA HIS A 208 13.42 -18.50 -12.80
C HIS A 208 12.90 -19.69 -13.60
N ALA A 209 12.94 -20.90 -13.03
CA ALA A 209 12.43 -22.10 -13.69
C ALA A 209 10.92 -21.97 -14.04
N ARG A 210 10.13 -21.38 -13.14
CA ARG A 210 8.73 -21.05 -13.42
C ARG A 210 8.63 -20.04 -14.56
N ARG A 211 9.36 -18.92 -14.46
CA ARG A 211 9.27 -17.81 -15.42
C ARG A 211 9.70 -18.20 -16.82
N GLN A 212 10.55 -19.22 -17.01
CA GLN A 212 10.85 -19.77 -18.35
C GLN A 212 9.60 -20.20 -19.13
N GLN A 213 8.49 -20.48 -18.44
CA GLN A 213 7.21 -20.89 -19.03
C GLN A 213 6.25 -19.71 -19.30
N LEU A 214 6.66 -18.49 -19.00
CA LEU A 214 5.88 -17.26 -19.22
C LEU A 214 6.39 -16.49 -20.45
N THR A 215 5.50 -15.70 -21.04
CA THR A 215 5.86 -14.73 -22.09
C THR A 215 6.71 -13.60 -21.50
N GLN A 216 7.42 -12.85 -22.35
CA GLN A 216 8.21 -11.72 -21.88
C GLN A 216 7.34 -10.63 -21.23
N SER A 217 6.19 -10.32 -21.82
CA SER A 217 5.24 -9.36 -21.24
C SER A 217 4.76 -9.80 -19.85
N ALA A 218 4.46 -11.10 -19.67
CA ALA A 218 4.09 -11.64 -18.36
C ALA A 218 5.23 -11.49 -17.34
N LYS A 219 6.47 -11.80 -17.72
CA LYS A 219 7.65 -11.61 -16.85
C LYS A 219 7.83 -10.15 -16.41
N LEU A 220 7.75 -9.21 -17.35
CA LEU A 220 7.86 -7.78 -17.07
C LEU A 220 6.73 -7.31 -16.14
N PHE A 221 5.50 -7.72 -16.44
CA PHE A 221 4.34 -7.42 -15.62
C PHE A 221 4.50 -7.90 -14.17
N GLU A 222 4.91 -9.15 -13.96
CA GLU A 222 5.14 -9.66 -12.59
C GLU A 222 6.23 -8.88 -11.87
N SER A 223 7.38 -8.65 -12.52
CA SER A 223 8.48 -7.93 -11.89
C SER A 223 8.11 -6.49 -11.56
N PHE A 224 7.32 -5.83 -12.42
CA PHE A 224 6.81 -4.49 -12.18
C PHE A 224 5.90 -4.44 -10.95
N TYR A 225 4.91 -5.33 -10.85
CA TYR A 225 3.97 -5.31 -9.72
C TYR A 225 4.60 -5.80 -8.42
N GLU A 226 5.50 -6.78 -8.47
CA GLU A 226 6.29 -7.21 -7.31
C GLU A 226 7.17 -6.07 -6.79
N MET A 227 7.75 -5.26 -7.68
CA MET A 227 8.49 -4.05 -7.31
C MET A 227 7.56 -2.96 -6.74
N MET A 228 6.58 -2.51 -7.51
CA MET A 228 5.75 -1.35 -7.18
C MET A 228 4.87 -1.60 -5.95
N GLU A 229 4.06 -2.64 -6.01
CA GLU A 229 3.09 -2.95 -4.94
C GLU A 229 3.76 -3.67 -3.78
N GLY A 230 4.81 -4.44 -4.04
CA GLY A 230 5.54 -5.14 -3.00
C GLY A 230 6.34 -4.22 -2.09
N THR A 231 7.03 -3.21 -2.65
CA THR A 231 7.74 -2.22 -1.82
C THR A 231 6.77 -1.29 -1.09
N ALA A 232 5.63 -0.93 -1.70
CA ALA A 232 4.56 -0.20 -1.02
C ALA A 232 3.95 -1.01 0.13
N GLN A 233 3.64 -2.30 -0.09
CA GLN A 233 3.13 -3.18 0.97
C GLN A 233 4.20 -3.48 2.03
N TYR A 234 5.48 -3.47 1.70
CA TYR A 234 6.57 -3.54 2.68
C TYR A 234 6.54 -2.34 3.63
N VAL A 235 6.51 -1.12 3.10
CA VAL A 235 6.40 0.11 3.89
C VAL A 235 5.10 0.14 4.70
N GLU A 236 3.96 -0.26 4.10
CA GLU A 236 2.68 -0.44 4.78
C GLU A 236 2.80 -1.39 5.99
N SER A 237 3.42 -2.55 5.78
CA SER A 237 3.52 -3.61 6.79
C SER A 237 4.41 -3.19 7.97
N LEU A 238 5.48 -2.41 7.72
CA LEU A 238 6.30 -1.82 8.77
C LEU A 238 5.52 -0.79 9.58
N ALA A 239 4.75 0.08 8.90
CA ALA A 239 3.88 1.04 9.56
C ALA A 239 2.81 0.34 10.41
N TYR A 240 2.15 -0.68 9.87
CA TYR A 240 1.15 -1.46 10.59
C TYR A 240 1.76 -2.13 11.83
N ARG A 241 2.96 -2.73 11.71
CA ARG A 241 3.68 -3.31 12.85
C ARG A 241 3.97 -2.27 13.93
N ALA A 242 4.38 -1.07 13.56
CA ALA A 242 4.64 0.03 14.49
C ALA A 242 3.36 0.49 15.22
N ILE A 243 2.22 0.53 14.52
CA ILE A 243 0.94 1.03 15.07
C ILE A 243 0.21 -0.04 15.89
N ALA A 244 0.06 -1.24 15.34
CA ALA A 244 -0.77 -2.32 15.89
C ALA A 244 0.02 -3.33 16.74
N GLY A 245 1.35 -3.30 16.64
CA GLY A 245 2.25 -4.19 17.36
C GLY A 245 2.48 -5.54 16.66
N PRO A 246 3.47 -6.33 17.14
CA PRO A 246 3.91 -7.57 16.48
C PRO A 246 2.80 -8.63 16.37
N SER A 247 2.00 -8.84 17.41
CA SER A 247 0.97 -9.88 17.40
C SER A 247 -0.13 -9.61 16.35
N ALA A 248 -0.57 -8.36 16.24
CA ALA A 248 -1.55 -7.96 15.22
C ALA A 248 -0.96 -8.03 13.81
N TYR A 249 0.33 -7.68 13.65
CA TYR A 249 1.07 -7.84 12.40
C TYR A 249 1.11 -9.29 11.95
N GLU A 250 1.51 -10.22 12.84
CA GLU A 250 1.59 -11.65 12.52
C GLU A 250 0.22 -12.22 12.14
N ALA A 251 -0.84 -11.83 12.86
CA ALA A 251 -2.20 -12.26 12.56
C ALA A 251 -2.74 -11.77 11.21
N TYR A 252 -2.23 -10.65 10.69
CA TYR A 252 -2.70 -10.07 9.42
C TYR A 252 -1.79 -10.40 8.23
N TYR A 253 -0.49 -10.15 8.35
CA TYR A 253 0.46 -10.29 7.25
C TYR A 253 1.09 -11.68 7.16
N ASP A 254 1.23 -12.41 8.28
CA ASP A 254 1.86 -13.75 8.30
C ASP A 254 0.85 -14.90 8.35
N ALA A 255 -0.45 -14.58 8.45
CA ALA A 255 -1.51 -15.57 8.42
C ALA A 255 -1.53 -16.33 7.08
N PRO A 256 -1.67 -17.66 7.10
CA PRO A 256 -1.88 -18.44 5.88
C PRO A 256 -3.16 -17.98 5.19
N ILE A 257 -3.08 -17.59 3.93
CA ILE A 257 -4.25 -17.19 3.17
C ILE A 257 -5.05 -18.45 2.79
N SER A 258 -6.30 -18.50 3.20
CA SER A 258 -7.25 -19.53 2.81
C SER A 258 -7.87 -19.18 1.44
N GLY A 259 -7.26 -19.61 0.34
CA GLY A 259 -7.83 -19.38 -0.99
C GLY A 259 -6.93 -19.75 -2.16
N SER A 260 -7.49 -19.73 -3.37
CA SER A 260 -6.69 -19.80 -4.60
C SER A 260 -5.95 -18.47 -4.78
N ASP A 261 -4.62 -18.48 -4.73
CA ASP A 261 -3.74 -17.31 -5.00
C ASP A 261 -3.76 -16.89 -6.47
N ARG A 262 -4.94 -16.56 -6.97
CA ARG A 262 -5.15 -16.03 -8.31
C ARG A 262 -5.25 -14.51 -8.25
N GLY A 263 -4.83 -13.86 -9.33
CA GLY A 263 -4.95 -12.41 -9.48
C GLY A 263 -3.80 -11.62 -8.87
N MET A 264 -4.01 -10.31 -8.73
CA MET A 264 -2.93 -9.34 -8.45
C MET A 264 -2.35 -9.41 -7.04
N ALA A 265 -3.16 -9.81 -6.05
CA ALA A 265 -2.79 -9.76 -4.63
C ALA A 265 -1.51 -10.55 -4.28
N LYS A 266 -1.14 -11.55 -5.08
CA LYS A 266 0.09 -12.34 -4.87
C LYS A 266 1.37 -11.52 -5.07
N TYR A 267 1.36 -10.52 -5.96
CA TYR A 267 2.55 -9.70 -6.24
C TYR A 267 2.90 -8.76 -5.08
N TYR A 268 1.88 -8.22 -4.40
CA TYR A 268 2.03 -7.45 -3.17
C TYR A 268 2.78 -8.26 -2.13
N ARG A 269 2.33 -9.51 -1.89
CA ARG A 269 2.91 -10.37 -0.87
C ARG A 269 4.30 -10.86 -1.22
N LEU A 270 4.50 -11.35 -2.44
CA LEU A 270 5.83 -11.84 -2.83
C LEU A 270 6.84 -10.70 -2.81
N GLY A 271 6.48 -9.53 -3.36
CA GLY A 271 7.35 -8.35 -3.34
C GLY A 271 7.65 -7.85 -1.92
N ARG A 272 6.66 -7.86 -1.02
CA ARG A 272 6.89 -7.59 0.42
C ARG A 272 7.87 -8.59 1.03
N LYS A 273 7.68 -9.89 0.76
CA LYS A 273 8.56 -10.95 1.26
C LYS A 273 9.98 -10.85 0.68
N LEU A 274 10.12 -10.41 -0.57
CA LEU A 274 11.43 -10.09 -1.16
C LEU A 274 12.12 -8.96 -0.38
N CYS A 275 11.41 -7.88 -0.07
CA CYS A 275 11.94 -6.79 0.76
C CYS A 275 12.41 -7.29 2.14
N LEU A 276 11.58 -8.08 2.83
CA LEU A 276 11.92 -8.67 4.13
C LEU A 276 13.09 -9.67 4.05
N ALA A 277 13.21 -10.40 2.94
CA ALA A 277 14.35 -11.29 2.70
C ALA A 277 15.64 -10.48 2.45
N LEU A 278 15.54 -9.36 1.73
CA LEU A 278 16.65 -8.43 1.53
C LEU A 278 17.10 -7.81 2.85
N ASP A 279 16.19 -7.44 3.76
CA ASP A 279 16.55 -6.96 5.11
C ASP A 279 17.43 -7.96 5.89
N LYS A 280 17.25 -9.26 5.64
CA LYS A 280 18.03 -10.35 6.28
C LYS A 280 19.40 -10.55 5.64
N LEU A 281 19.53 -10.24 4.35
CA LEU A 281 20.74 -10.48 3.56
C LEU A 281 21.64 -9.24 3.47
N GLN A 282 21.05 -8.05 3.36
CA GLN A 282 21.73 -6.76 3.31
C GLN A 282 20.84 -5.69 3.94
N VAL A 283 21.17 -5.25 5.15
CA VAL A 283 20.31 -4.36 5.98
C VAL A 283 20.01 -2.99 5.33
N ASP A 284 20.86 -2.50 4.42
CA ASP A 284 20.77 -1.17 3.81
C ASP A 284 20.38 -1.17 2.33
N TRP A 285 19.93 -2.30 1.78
CA TRP A 285 19.58 -2.46 0.36
C TRP A 285 18.62 -1.39 -0.17
N SER A 286 17.68 -0.96 0.66
CA SER A 286 16.62 -0.01 0.31
C SER A 286 17.11 1.43 0.20
N GLN A 287 18.28 1.76 0.77
CA GLN A 287 18.87 3.10 0.70
C GLN A 287 19.49 3.38 -0.68
N SER A 288 19.82 2.35 -1.44
CA SER A 288 20.41 2.44 -2.78
C SER A 288 19.48 1.91 -3.88
N TYR A 289 18.22 1.61 -3.56
CA TYR A 289 17.28 1.07 -4.52
C TYR A 289 16.62 2.18 -5.37
N HIS A 290 16.75 2.08 -6.70
CA HIS A 290 16.38 3.14 -7.65
C HIS A 290 15.20 2.80 -8.58
N PHE A 291 14.49 1.68 -8.36
CA PHE A 291 13.33 1.26 -9.15
C PHE A 291 13.59 1.10 -10.66
N ASP A 292 14.85 1.08 -11.08
CA ASP A 292 15.32 0.80 -12.44
C ASP A 292 15.62 -0.70 -12.67
N GLN A 293 15.50 -1.50 -11.62
CA GLN A 293 15.70 -2.94 -11.61
C GLN A 293 14.67 -3.64 -10.71
N SER A 294 14.41 -4.91 -10.98
CA SER A 294 13.47 -5.70 -10.16
C SER A 294 14.06 -6.05 -8.78
N LEU A 295 13.19 -6.28 -7.78
CA LEU A 295 13.61 -6.78 -6.46
C LEU A 295 14.37 -8.11 -6.54
N VAL A 296 14.02 -8.97 -7.50
CA VAL A 296 14.71 -10.25 -7.72
C VAL A 296 16.13 -10.02 -8.21
N SER A 297 16.35 -9.03 -9.09
CA SER A 297 17.70 -8.66 -9.56
C SER A 297 18.58 -8.15 -8.42
N VAL A 298 18.01 -7.38 -7.48
CA VAL A 298 18.72 -7.00 -6.25
C VAL A 298 19.09 -8.24 -5.44
N LEU A 299 18.14 -9.14 -5.21
CA LEU A 299 18.38 -10.37 -4.45
C LEU A 299 19.48 -11.25 -5.08
N GLU A 300 19.51 -11.36 -6.41
CA GLU A 300 20.57 -12.04 -7.15
C GLU A 300 21.94 -11.42 -6.86
N HIS A 301 22.04 -10.11 -6.99
CA HIS A 301 23.29 -9.38 -6.77
C HIS A 301 23.82 -9.59 -5.35
N VAL A 302 22.95 -9.41 -4.33
CA VAL A 302 23.33 -9.62 -2.92
C VAL A 302 23.84 -11.03 -2.69
N LEU A 303 23.17 -12.05 -3.22
CA LEU A 303 23.58 -13.46 -3.06
C LEU A 303 24.83 -13.83 -3.88
N GLU A 304 25.21 -13.06 -4.89
CA GLU A 304 26.45 -13.27 -5.65
C GLU A 304 27.67 -12.70 -4.93
N GLU A 305 27.53 -11.56 -4.26
CA GLU A 305 28.61 -10.91 -3.51
C GLU A 305 29.01 -11.69 -2.24
N THR A 306 28.12 -12.52 -1.70
CA THR A 306 28.40 -13.33 -0.48
C THR A 306 28.97 -14.73 -0.76
N LYS A 307 29.61 -14.96 -1.91
CA LYS A 307 30.33 -16.21 -2.24
C LYS A 307 31.75 -16.23 -1.68
#